data_AF-A0A667X136-F1
#
_entry.id   AF-A0A667X136-F1
#
_cell.length_a   1.000
_cell.length_b   1.000
_cell.length_c   1.000
_cell.angle_alpha   90.00
_cell.angle_beta   90.00
_cell.angle_gamma   90.00
#
_symmetry.space_group_name_H-M   'P 1'
#
loop_
_entity.id
_entity.type
_entity.pdbx_description
1 polymer ?
#
loop_
_entity_poly.entity_id
_entity_poly.type
_entity_poly.pdbx_seq_one_letter_code
_entity_poly.pdbx_strand_id
1 'polypeptide(L)'
;MEHMPDDNSRYKDVDYWEERYKTEQCFDWLGDFSKFQHLLEGHMKKDDSILVLGCGNSTMSGEMYSAGYRCITNIDYSSVCITNMSARHKDCPGMSWHQMDMRQLSFPDASFDVVLEKATLDALLVDEKDPWKVSAQASCLMHQVLTEVSRVLKPGGRFLSVTFAQPHFRKRLYARSEYSWSIKHHTYGDSFHYFVYVMTKGEELSPEDAALQRRLLEEAKDPPTTITKIQENKEDYLLNIDL
;
A
#
# COMPACT_ATOMS: atom_id res chain seq x y z
N MET A 1 1.38 19.58 12.36
CA MET A 1 0.62 19.60 11.10
C MET A 1 1.21 20.65 10.15
N GLU A 2 2.53 20.80 10.13
CA GLU A 2 3.25 21.93 9.48
C GLU A 2 3.85 21.55 8.12
N HIS A 3 3.70 20.28 7.70
CA HIS A 3 4.34 19.71 6.50
C HIS A 3 3.36 19.03 5.52
N MET A 4 2.04 19.22 5.70
CA MET A 4 1.06 18.73 4.73
C MET A 4 1.08 19.64 3.50
N PRO A 5 1.06 19.11 2.27
CA PRO A 5 1.01 19.93 1.07
C PRO A 5 -0.38 20.60 0.94
N ASP A 6 -0.42 21.71 0.22
CA ASP A 6 -1.69 22.40 -0.09
C ASP A 6 -2.60 21.55 -0.99
N ASP A 7 -2.02 20.63 -1.76
CA ASP A 7 -2.73 19.66 -2.61
C ASP A 7 -2.15 18.25 -2.40
N ASN A 8 -3.03 17.30 -2.13
CA ASN A 8 -2.67 15.89 -1.97
C ASN A 8 -2.00 15.31 -3.22
N SER A 9 -2.29 15.83 -4.42
CA SER A 9 -1.66 15.36 -5.66
C SER A 9 -0.12 15.35 -5.61
N ARG A 10 0.48 16.18 -4.74
CA ARG A 10 1.92 16.25 -4.51
C ARG A 10 2.53 15.01 -3.87
N TYR A 11 1.75 14.14 -3.23
CA TYR A 11 2.29 12.92 -2.60
C TYR A 11 2.85 11.90 -3.60
N LYS A 12 2.59 12.04 -4.90
CA LYS A 12 3.24 11.21 -5.93
C LYS A 12 4.63 11.73 -6.34
N ASP A 13 4.94 13.00 -6.03
CA ASP A 13 6.11 13.69 -6.52
C ASP A 13 7.30 13.50 -5.56
N VAL A 14 8.40 12.95 -6.07
CA VAL A 14 9.60 12.71 -5.26
C VAL A 14 10.19 13.99 -4.67
N ASP A 15 10.11 15.11 -5.38
CA ASP A 15 10.63 16.41 -4.93
C ASP A 15 9.91 16.93 -3.68
N TYR A 16 8.60 16.66 -3.56
CA TYR A 16 7.85 16.99 -2.34
C TYR A 16 8.41 16.23 -1.13
N TRP A 17 8.67 14.93 -1.31
CA TRP A 17 9.21 14.09 -0.25
C TRP A 17 10.65 14.45 0.09
N GLU A 18 11.51 14.69 -0.90
CA GLU A 18 12.88 15.12 -0.67
C GLU A 18 12.95 16.42 0.13
N GLU A 19 12.07 17.38 -0.14
CA GLU A 19 12.00 18.61 0.66
C GLU A 19 11.52 18.35 2.09
N ARG A 20 10.45 17.57 2.25
CA ARG A 20 9.91 17.22 3.57
C ARG A 20 10.93 16.49 4.44
N TYR A 21 11.70 15.57 3.87
CA TYR A 21 12.70 14.78 4.60
C TYR A 21 13.95 15.56 5.00
N LYS A 22 14.16 16.79 4.50
CA LYS A 22 15.23 17.66 4.99
C LYS A 22 14.96 18.18 6.40
N THR A 23 13.69 18.41 6.73
CA THR A 23 13.29 19.08 7.98
C THR A 23 12.59 18.15 8.96
N GLU A 24 11.68 17.28 8.48
CA GLU A 24 10.91 16.39 9.34
C GLU A 24 11.72 15.13 9.69
N GLN A 25 12.11 15.00 10.95
CA GLN A 25 12.94 13.89 11.39
C GLN A 25 12.19 12.56 11.36
N CYS A 26 11.01 12.47 11.98
CA CYS A 26 10.25 11.24 12.05
C CYS A 26 8.77 11.53 11.84
N PHE A 27 8.07 10.70 11.06
CA PHE A 27 6.63 10.77 10.92
C PHE A 27 6.03 9.41 10.56
N ASP A 28 4.96 9.03 11.25
CA ASP A 28 4.27 7.77 11.03
C ASP A 28 2.86 7.97 10.50
N TRP A 29 2.70 7.72 9.19
CA TRP A 29 1.39 7.58 8.58
C TRP A 29 0.66 6.37 9.17
N LEU A 30 -0.63 6.56 9.45
CA LEU A 30 -1.55 5.52 9.95
C LEU A 30 -1.18 4.96 11.34
N GLY A 31 -0.34 5.68 12.08
CA GLY A 31 0.10 5.30 13.41
C GLY A 31 1.46 4.59 13.42
N ASP A 32 2.08 4.60 14.60
CA ASP A 32 3.33 3.91 14.90
C ASP A 32 3.14 2.38 14.92
N PHE A 33 4.27 1.66 14.96
CA PHE A 33 4.29 0.19 14.89
C PHE A 33 3.46 -0.46 16.01
N SER A 34 3.44 0.13 17.21
CA SER A 34 2.76 -0.44 18.37
C SER A 34 1.25 -0.64 18.14
N LYS A 35 0.63 0.22 17.32
CA LYS A 35 -0.80 0.15 17.01
C LYS A 35 -1.23 -1.10 16.26
N PHE A 36 -0.35 -1.67 15.45
CA PHE A 36 -0.66 -2.82 14.59
C PHE A 36 0.35 -3.97 14.73
N GLN A 37 1.34 -3.87 15.62
CA GLN A 37 2.34 -4.91 15.88
C GLN A 37 1.69 -6.27 16.16
N HIS A 38 0.67 -6.30 17.02
CA HIS A 38 -0.03 -7.54 17.38
C HIS A 38 -0.70 -8.24 16.17
N LEU A 39 -1.04 -7.49 15.11
CA LEU A 39 -1.57 -8.06 13.87
C LEU A 39 -0.47 -8.64 12.99
N LEU A 40 0.77 -8.13 13.08
CA LEU A 40 1.90 -8.60 12.28
C LEU A 40 2.63 -9.80 12.91
N GLU A 41 2.61 -9.93 14.24
CA GLU A 41 3.31 -11.00 14.97
C GLU A 41 2.89 -12.42 14.56
N GLY A 42 1.63 -12.62 14.15
CA GLY A 42 1.14 -13.90 13.64
C GLY A 42 1.58 -14.23 12.20
N HIS A 43 2.21 -13.27 11.51
CA HIS A 43 2.54 -13.36 10.09
C HIS A 43 4.04 -13.23 9.80
N MET A 44 4.85 -12.92 10.81
CA MET A 44 6.28 -12.68 10.68
C MET A 44 7.08 -13.35 11.81
N LYS A 45 8.22 -13.94 11.47
CA LYS A 45 9.22 -14.45 12.41
C LYS A 45 10.35 -13.45 12.59
N LYS A 46 11.10 -13.58 13.69
CA LYS A 46 12.18 -12.63 14.04
C LYS A 46 13.39 -12.74 13.09
N ASP A 47 13.57 -13.89 12.48
CA ASP A 47 14.62 -14.24 11.53
C ASP A 47 14.19 -14.13 10.06
N ASP A 48 12.93 -13.78 9.78
CA ASP A 48 12.45 -13.55 8.41
C ASP A 48 13.26 -12.43 7.72
N SER A 49 13.56 -12.62 6.44
CA SER A 49 14.06 -11.57 5.56
C SER A 49 12.90 -10.65 5.14
N ILE A 50 12.96 -9.40 5.59
CA ILE A 50 11.87 -8.41 5.46
C ILE A 50 12.30 -7.30 4.51
N LEU A 51 11.47 -7.00 3.51
CA LEU A 51 11.58 -5.82 2.66
C LEU A 51 10.50 -4.80 3.04
N VAL A 52 10.89 -3.58 3.41
CA VAL A 52 9.98 -2.46 3.67
C VAL A 52 9.99 -1.51 2.47
N LEU A 53 8.86 -1.40 1.77
CA LEU A 53 8.68 -0.50 0.62
C LEU A 53 8.28 0.90 1.09
N GLY A 54 8.84 1.93 0.44
CA GLY A 54 8.57 3.33 0.75
C GLY A 54 8.67 3.61 2.24
N CYS A 55 9.82 3.26 2.83
CA CYS A 55 10.00 3.28 4.29
C CYS A 55 9.83 4.70 4.87
N GLY A 56 10.07 5.74 4.07
CA GLY A 56 10.06 7.11 4.52
C GLY A 56 10.94 7.34 5.75
N ASN A 57 10.58 8.36 6.52
CA ASN A 57 11.20 8.68 7.81
C ASN A 57 10.43 8.06 9.00
N SER A 58 9.66 7.00 8.77
CA SER A 58 8.88 6.30 9.80
C SER A 58 9.77 5.65 10.86
N THR A 59 9.33 5.63 12.12
CA THR A 59 10.05 4.90 13.19
C THR A 59 9.84 3.39 13.12
N MET A 60 8.87 2.92 12.32
CA MET A 60 8.43 1.53 12.26
C MET A 60 9.59 0.54 12.08
N SER A 61 10.49 0.77 11.12
CA SER A 61 11.59 -0.17 10.87
C SER A 61 12.57 -0.26 12.05
N GLY A 62 12.80 0.86 12.75
CA GLY A 62 13.61 0.90 13.97
C GLY A 62 12.91 0.27 15.18
N GLU A 63 11.59 0.42 15.27
CA GLU A 63 10.76 -0.22 16.30
C GLU A 63 10.66 -1.74 16.08
N MET A 64 10.50 -2.19 14.84
CA MET A 64 10.62 -3.60 14.45
C MET A 64 11.99 -4.16 14.83
N TYR A 65 13.07 -3.42 14.55
CA TYR A 65 14.39 -3.81 15.01
C TYR A 65 14.43 -3.90 16.55
N SER A 66 13.93 -2.92 17.28
CA SER A 66 13.89 -2.99 18.75
C SER A 66 13.07 -4.20 19.26
N ALA A 67 12.02 -4.59 18.53
CA ALA A 67 11.19 -5.77 18.79
C ALA A 67 11.81 -7.11 18.37
N GLY A 68 13.05 -7.12 17.85
CA GLY A 68 13.82 -8.33 17.59
C GLY A 68 13.86 -8.79 16.13
N TYR A 69 13.24 -8.07 15.19
CA TYR A 69 13.39 -8.36 13.76
C TYR A 69 14.77 -7.89 13.29
N ARG A 70 15.60 -8.80 12.77
CA ARG A 70 17.05 -8.51 12.54
C ARG A 70 17.46 -8.41 11.08
N CYS A 71 16.62 -8.82 10.13
CA CYS A 71 16.93 -8.82 8.71
C CYS A 71 15.96 -7.90 7.96
N ILE A 72 16.19 -6.58 8.01
CA ILE A 72 15.26 -5.57 7.47
C ILE A 72 15.94 -4.77 6.36
N THR A 73 15.48 -4.96 5.13
CA THR A 73 15.88 -4.15 3.97
C THR A 73 14.83 -3.06 3.76
N ASN A 74 15.24 -1.81 3.80
CA ASN A 74 14.37 -0.65 3.63
C ASN A 74 14.65 0.01 2.29
N ILE A 75 13.59 0.34 1.56
CA ILE A 75 13.72 1.10 0.31
C ILE A 75 12.80 2.31 0.28
N ASP A 76 13.26 3.35 -0.40
CA ASP A 76 12.51 4.56 -0.71
C ASP A 76 13.11 5.17 -1.98
N TYR A 77 12.30 5.82 -2.82
CA TYR A 77 12.83 6.47 -4.02
C TYR A 77 13.58 7.78 -3.72
N SER A 78 13.43 8.33 -2.51
CA SER A 78 14.06 9.57 -2.05
C SER A 78 15.48 9.31 -1.57
N SER A 79 16.45 9.96 -2.21
CA SER A 79 17.86 9.87 -1.82
C SER A 79 18.12 10.48 -0.43
N VAL A 80 17.44 11.59 -0.13
CA VAL A 80 17.50 12.30 1.15
C VAL A 80 16.98 11.40 2.28
N CYS A 81 15.85 10.75 2.07
CA CYS A 81 15.27 9.80 3.03
C CYS A 81 16.27 8.71 3.42
N ILE A 82 16.80 8.01 2.40
CA ILE A 82 17.71 6.88 2.60
C ILE A 82 19.00 7.31 3.29
N THR A 83 19.56 8.46 2.92
CA THR A 83 20.76 9.02 3.58
C THR A 83 20.50 9.28 5.06
N ASN A 84 19.39 9.95 5.38
CA ASN A 84 19.03 10.30 6.76
C ASN A 84 18.75 9.06 7.61
N MET A 85 17.97 8.11 7.08
CA MET A 85 17.62 6.88 7.79
C MET A 85 18.81 5.95 7.98
N SER A 86 19.67 5.81 6.97
CA SER A 86 20.91 5.04 7.11
C SER A 86 21.84 5.62 8.17
N ALA A 87 21.97 6.95 8.26
CA ALA A 87 22.78 7.60 9.27
C ALA A 87 22.19 7.42 10.69
N ARG A 88 20.86 7.53 10.81
CA ARG A 88 20.13 7.35 12.07
C ARG A 88 20.25 5.94 12.64
N HIS A 89 20.22 4.94 11.76
CA HIS A 89 20.23 3.52 12.13
C HIS A 89 21.60 2.84 11.87
N LYS A 90 22.69 3.62 11.85
CA LYS A 90 24.04 3.11 11.58
C LYS A 90 24.51 2.02 12.55
N ASP A 91 23.98 2.03 13.77
CA ASP A 91 24.32 1.08 14.85
C ASP A 91 23.32 -0.10 14.94
N CYS A 92 22.48 -0.29 13.91
CA CYS A 92 21.51 -1.37 13.80
C CYS A 92 21.96 -2.41 12.74
N PRO A 93 22.94 -3.29 13.05
CA PRO A 93 23.40 -4.30 12.10
C PRO A 93 22.25 -5.21 11.64
N GLY A 94 22.18 -5.49 10.34
CA GLY A 94 21.08 -6.25 9.73
C GLY A 94 19.92 -5.39 9.24
N MET A 95 19.97 -4.06 9.46
CA MET A 95 19.19 -3.11 8.68
C MET A 95 20.00 -2.58 7.50
N SER A 96 19.40 -2.57 6.30
CA SER A 96 19.95 -1.90 5.13
C SER A 96 18.95 -0.89 4.56
N TRP A 97 19.47 0.09 3.82
CA TRP A 97 18.72 1.22 3.29
C TRP A 97 19.17 1.47 1.85
N HIS A 98 18.25 1.43 0.89
CA HIS A 98 18.58 1.57 -0.52
C HIS A 98 17.62 2.53 -1.22
N GLN A 99 18.19 3.45 -2.00
CA GLN A 99 17.39 4.25 -2.91
C GLN A 99 16.87 3.34 -4.03
N MET A 100 15.56 3.16 -4.13
CA MET A 100 14.96 2.26 -5.10
C MET A 100 13.50 2.60 -5.36
N ASP A 101 13.09 2.48 -6.61
CA ASP A 101 11.69 2.55 -7.01
C ASP A 101 11.03 1.16 -6.85
N MET A 102 9.97 1.07 -6.05
CA MET A 102 9.25 -0.19 -5.81
C MET A 102 8.58 -0.77 -7.07
N ARG A 103 8.44 0.00 -8.16
CA ARG A 103 7.97 -0.48 -9.46
C ARG A 103 9.02 -1.35 -10.18
N GLN A 104 10.27 -1.32 -9.73
CA GLN A 104 11.37 -2.10 -10.29
C GLN A 104 12.38 -2.46 -9.18
N LEU A 105 12.10 -3.57 -8.48
CA LEU A 105 12.92 -4.06 -7.38
C LEU A 105 14.19 -4.73 -7.91
N SER A 106 15.35 -4.19 -7.57
CA SER A 106 16.66 -4.74 -7.97
C SER A 106 17.11 -5.90 -7.09
N PHE A 107 16.17 -6.79 -6.74
CA PHE A 107 16.41 -8.01 -5.95
C PHE A 107 16.06 -9.24 -6.77
N PRO A 108 16.75 -10.38 -6.55
CA PRO A 108 16.39 -11.65 -7.18
C PRO A 108 14.98 -12.11 -6.81
N ASP A 109 14.41 -12.97 -7.65
CA ASP A 109 13.16 -13.66 -7.36
C ASP A 109 13.27 -14.46 -6.05
N ALA A 110 12.17 -14.54 -5.30
CA ALA A 110 12.12 -15.32 -4.05
C ALA A 110 13.24 -14.98 -3.03
N SER A 111 13.55 -13.69 -2.88
CA SER A 111 14.57 -13.21 -1.92
C SER A 111 14.02 -12.94 -0.52
N PHE A 112 12.74 -12.60 -0.38
CA PHE A 112 12.16 -12.15 0.89
C PHE A 112 11.08 -13.10 1.42
N ASP A 113 11.08 -13.30 2.74
CA ASP A 113 10.01 -14.01 3.45
C ASP A 113 8.79 -13.07 3.64
N VAL A 114 9.05 -11.79 3.87
CA VAL A 114 8.01 -10.78 4.09
C VAL A 114 8.32 -9.51 3.27
N VAL A 115 7.30 -8.98 2.62
CA VAL A 115 7.30 -7.61 2.08
C VAL A 115 6.27 -6.81 2.87
N LEU A 116 6.62 -5.59 3.30
CA LEU A 116 5.76 -4.73 4.09
C LEU A 116 5.71 -3.34 3.44
N GLU A 117 4.53 -2.75 3.38
CA GLU A 117 4.35 -1.34 3.03
C GLU A 117 3.31 -0.68 3.93
N LYS A 118 3.49 0.60 4.23
CA LYS A 118 2.57 1.38 5.06
C LYS A 118 2.31 2.74 4.44
N ALA A 119 1.08 2.93 3.97
CA ALA A 119 0.62 4.11 3.25
C ALA A 119 1.37 4.41 1.94
N THR A 120 2.26 3.53 1.49
CA THR A 120 3.10 3.75 0.31
C THR A 120 2.26 3.58 -0.95
N LEU A 121 1.43 2.55 -1.00
CA LEU A 121 0.51 2.31 -2.11
C LEU A 121 -0.61 3.36 -2.20
N ASP A 122 -0.92 4.04 -1.09
CA ASP A 122 -1.88 5.15 -1.07
C ASP A 122 -1.37 6.36 -1.88
N ALA A 123 -0.06 6.64 -1.83
CA ALA A 123 0.55 7.72 -2.59
C ALA A 123 0.43 7.52 -4.12
N LEU A 124 0.39 6.27 -4.60
CA LEU A 124 0.19 5.96 -6.02
C LEU A 124 -1.24 6.25 -6.51
N LEU A 125 -2.20 6.31 -5.59
CA LEU A 125 -3.62 6.48 -5.88
C LEU A 125 -4.11 7.90 -5.60
N VAL A 126 -3.20 8.84 -5.30
CA VAL A 126 -3.57 10.15 -4.76
C VAL A 126 -4.31 11.06 -5.74
N ASP A 127 -4.13 10.84 -7.04
CA ASP A 127 -4.84 11.57 -8.10
C ASP A 127 -6.25 11.03 -8.36
N GLU A 128 -6.61 9.88 -7.77
CA GLU A 128 -7.90 9.25 -8.00
C GLU A 128 -9.02 10.05 -7.32
N LYS A 129 -9.95 10.56 -8.14
CA LYS A 129 -11.08 11.37 -7.68
C LYS A 129 -12.32 10.54 -7.35
N ASP A 130 -12.44 9.38 -7.98
CA ASP A 130 -13.52 8.43 -7.76
C ASP A 130 -12.92 7.13 -7.21
N PRO A 131 -13.16 6.80 -5.92
CA PRO A 131 -12.60 5.59 -5.32
C PRO A 131 -13.17 4.29 -5.94
N TRP A 132 -14.29 4.37 -6.67
CA TRP A 132 -14.88 3.25 -7.40
C TRP A 132 -14.31 3.08 -8.80
N LYS A 133 -13.57 4.07 -9.33
CA LYS A 133 -13.02 4.03 -10.68
C LYS A 133 -11.55 4.45 -10.67
N VAL A 134 -10.69 3.46 -10.52
CA VAL A 134 -9.23 3.63 -10.62
C VAL A 134 -8.85 3.89 -12.08
N SER A 135 -8.10 4.96 -12.34
CA SER A 135 -7.59 5.28 -13.66
C SER A 135 -6.69 4.17 -14.23
N ALA A 136 -6.62 4.07 -15.56
CA ALA A 136 -5.75 3.10 -16.21
C ALA A 136 -4.27 3.29 -15.83
N GLN A 137 -3.85 4.53 -15.62
CA GLN A 137 -2.49 4.87 -15.21
C GLN A 137 -2.19 4.36 -13.79
N ALA A 138 -3.05 4.68 -12.81
CA ALA A 138 -2.85 4.24 -11.44
C ALA A 138 -2.95 2.71 -11.31
N SER A 139 -3.88 2.09 -12.05
CA SER A 139 -3.99 0.63 -12.15
C SER A 139 -2.70 -0.01 -12.71
N CYS A 140 -2.11 0.58 -13.75
CA CYS A 140 -0.85 0.12 -14.32
C CYS A 140 0.31 0.24 -13.33
N LEU A 141 0.46 1.39 -12.66
CA LEU A 141 1.50 1.61 -11.64
C LEU A 141 1.36 0.63 -10.48
N MET A 142 0.13 0.45 -9.96
CA MET A 142 -0.16 -0.52 -8.91
C MET A 142 0.21 -1.94 -9.34
N HIS A 143 -0.15 -2.32 -10.57
CA HIS A 143 0.15 -3.62 -11.12
C HIS A 143 1.66 -3.88 -11.24
N GLN A 144 2.46 -2.86 -11.63
CA GLN A 144 3.92 -2.97 -11.66
C GLN A 144 4.48 -3.30 -10.27
N VAL A 145 4.07 -2.56 -9.24
CA VAL A 145 4.54 -2.78 -7.86
C VAL A 145 4.12 -4.16 -7.35
N LEU A 146 2.85 -4.54 -7.51
CA LEU A 146 2.35 -5.83 -7.01
C LEU A 146 2.98 -7.03 -7.72
N THR A 147 3.32 -6.88 -9.00
CA THR A 147 4.07 -7.90 -9.75
C THR A 147 5.47 -8.07 -9.18
N GLU A 148 6.18 -6.98 -8.90
CA GLU A 148 7.51 -7.03 -8.29
C GLU A 148 7.47 -7.60 -6.88
N VAL A 149 6.48 -7.21 -6.06
CA VAL A 149 6.25 -7.77 -4.72
C VAL A 149 6.03 -9.28 -4.80
N SER A 150 5.14 -9.74 -5.68
CA SER A 150 4.91 -11.16 -5.87
C SER A 150 6.22 -11.85 -6.31
N ARG A 151 6.96 -11.30 -7.26
CA ARG A 151 8.23 -11.87 -7.78
C ARG A 151 9.26 -12.07 -6.67
N VAL A 152 9.54 -11.05 -5.86
CA VAL A 152 10.59 -11.11 -4.83
C VAL A 152 10.20 -11.93 -3.60
N LEU A 153 8.91 -12.19 -3.38
CA LEU A 153 8.45 -13.06 -2.29
C LEU A 153 8.81 -14.52 -2.55
N LYS A 154 9.28 -15.21 -1.51
CA LYS A 154 9.44 -16.66 -1.51
C LYS A 154 8.08 -17.37 -1.57
N PRO A 155 8.00 -18.63 -2.04
CA PRO A 155 6.82 -19.46 -1.83
C PRO A 155 6.46 -19.52 -0.34
N GLY A 156 5.19 -19.27 0.01
CA GLY A 156 4.74 -19.16 1.40
C GLY A 156 5.06 -17.82 2.08
N GLY A 157 5.79 -16.91 1.41
CA GLY A 157 6.08 -15.57 1.90
C GLY A 157 4.84 -14.68 1.92
N ARG A 158 4.90 -13.57 2.66
CA ARG A 158 3.74 -12.70 2.90
C ARG A 158 3.98 -11.27 2.48
N PHE A 159 3.00 -10.68 1.79
CA PHE A 159 2.91 -9.25 1.62
C PHE A 159 1.94 -8.68 2.67
N LEU A 160 2.42 -7.71 3.46
CA LEU A 160 1.68 -7.04 4.52
C LEU A 160 1.49 -5.57 4.14
N SER A 161 0.25 -5.17 3.83
CA SER A 161 -0.07 -3.80 3.43
C SER A 161 -0.88 -3.11 4.50
N VAL A 162 -0.41 -1.96 4.96
CA VAL A 162 -1.10 -1.12 5.95
C VAL A 162 -1.62 0.14 5.27
N THR A 163 -2.93 0.36 5.30
CA THR A 163 -3.59 1.44 4.55
C THR A 163 -4.87 1.91 5.25
N PHE A 164 -5.35 3.11 4.90
CA PHE A 164 -6.70 3.54 5.28
C PHE A 164 -7.78 3.03 4.29
N ALA A 165 -7.39 2.46 3.15
CA ALA A 165 -8.32 2.03 2.12
C ALA A 165 -9.08 0.75 2.52
N GLN A 166 -10.41 0.85 2.51
CA GLN A 166 -11.32 -0.23 2.87
C GLN A 166 -11.29 -1.40 1.86
N PRO A 167 -11.71 -2.62 2.26
CA PRO A 167 -11.62 -3.81 1.42
C PRO A 167 -12.30 -3.68 0.06
N HIS A 168 -13.44 -3.02 -0.01
CA HIS A 168 -14.17 -2.82 -1.26
C HIS A 168 -13.42 -1.93 -2.27
N PHE A 169 -12.50 -1.09 -1.82
CA PHE A 169 -11.62 -0.32 -2.71
C PHE A 169 -10.32 -1.08 -2.98
N ARG A 170 -9.64 -1.50 -1.91
CA ARG A 170 -8.27 -1.99 -2.04
C ARG A 170 -8.16 -3.41 -2.59
N LYS A 171 -9.07 -4.33 -2.21
CA LYS A 171 -9.02 -5.71 -2.72
C LYS A 171 -9.18 -5.79 -4.24
N ARG A 172 -9.82 -4.80 -4.87
CA ARG A 172 -9.94 -4.73 -6.35
C ARG A 172 -8.56 -4.68 -7.04
N LEU A 173 -7.55 -4.15 -6.36
CA LEU A 173 -6.19 -4.05 -6.87
C LEU A 173 -5.35 -5.29 -6.53
N TYR A 174 -5.63 -5.93 -5.39
CA TYR A 174 -4.89 -7.11 -4.90
C TYR A 174 -5.41 -8.45 -5.45
N ALA A 175 -6.71 -8.54 -5.75
CA ALA A 175 -7.37 -9.79 -6.15
C ALA A 175 -7.13 -10.10 -7.63
N ARG A 176 -5.89 -10.46 -7.97
CA ARG A 176 -5.52 -10.98 -9.29
C ARG A 176 -4.78 -12.30 -9.12
N SER A 177 -5.32 -13.36 -9.71
CA SER A 177 -4.77 -14.72 -9.65
C SER A 177 -3.31 -14.81 -10.10
N GLU A 178 -2.87 -13.94 -11.02
CA GLU A 178 -1.48 -13.88 -11.49
C GLU A 178 -0.46 -13.60 -10.37
N TYR A 179 -0.86 -12.89 -9.30
CA TYR A 179 0.03 -12.62 -8.18
C TYR A 179 0.23 -13.84 -7.29
N SER A 180 -0.58 -14.89 -7.48
CA SER A 180 -0.48 -16.18 -6.80
C SER A 180 -0.48 -16.03 -5.27
N TRP A 181 -1.43 -15.26 -4.73
CA TRP A 181 -1.62 -15.13 -3.28
C TRP A 181 -3.08 -15.20 -2.87
N SER A 182 -3.33 -15.55 -1.61
CA SER A 182 -4.60 -15.31 -0.93
C SER A 182 -4.68 -13.88 -0.41
N ILE A 183 -5.84 -13.45 0.09
CA ILE A 183 -6.01 -12.13 0.72
C ILE A 183 -6.86 -12.24 1.99
N LYS A 184 -6.27 -11.87 3.13
CA LYS A 184 -6.97 -11.65 4.39
C LYS A 184 -6.81 -10.19 4.80
N HIS A 185 -7.68 -9.69 5.68
CA HIS A 185 -7.51 -8.36 6.24
C HIS A 185 -7.95 -8.31 7.70
N HIS A 186 -7.36 -7.37 8.42
CA HIS A 186 -7.66 -7.02 9.80
C HIS A 186 -7.88 -5.51 9.89
N THR A 187 -8.52 -5.05 10.96
CA THR A 187 -8.74 -3.64 11.24
C THR A 187 -8.09 -3.22 12.55
N TYR A 188 -7.63 -1.99 12.64
CA TYR A 188 -7.14 -1.38 13.88
C TYR A 188 -7.44 0.12 13.92
N GLY A 189 -7.31 0.72 15.11
CA GLY A 189 -7.61 2.14 15.38
C GLY A 189 -8.98 2.35 16.01
N ASP A 190 -9.06 3.29 16.96
CA ASP A 190 -10.24 3.45 17.85
C ASP A 190 -11.33 4.38 17.28
N SER A 191 -11.00 5.22 16.29
CA SER A 191 -11.94 6.24 15.75
C SER A 191 -12.07 6.21 14.23
N PHE A 192 -10.97 5.94 13.53
CA PHE A 192 -10.95 5.64 12.11
C PHE A 192 -10.32 4.26 11.95
N HIS A 193 -11.00 3.37 11.24
CA HIS A 193 -10.48 2.02 11.01
C HIS A 193 -9.41 2.10 9.92
N TYR A 194 -8.18 1.77 10.27
CA TYR A 194 -7.14 1.42 9.32
C TYR A 194 -7.15 -0.09 9.08
N PHE A 195 -6.56 -0.52 7.97
CA PHE A 195 -6.61 -1.88 7.48
C PHE A 195 -5.19 -2.44 7.36
N VAL A 196 -5.02 -3.70 7.78
CA VAL A 196 -3.84 -4.51 7.49
C VAL A 196 -4.28 -5.63 6.56
N TYR A 197 -3.80 -5.65 5.33
CA TYR A 197 -4.01 -6.75 4.40
C TYR A 197 -2.83 -7.72 4.49
N VAL A 198 -3.15 -9.01 4.52
CA VAL A 198 -2.20 -10.11 4.58
C VAL A 198 -2.39 -10.96 3.33
N MET A 199 -1.40 -10.96 2.46
CA MET A 199 -1.40 -11.73 1.22
C MET A 199 -0.33 -12.82 1.29
N THR A 200 -0.74 -14.10 1.22
CA THR A 200 0.19 -15.24 1.36
C THR A 200 0.47 -15.85 -0.01
N LYS A 201 1.72 -15.78 -0.46
CA LYS A 201 2.14 -16.31 -1.76
C LYS A 201 2.07 -17.84 -1.78
N GLY A 202 1.52 -18.40 -2.87
CA GLY A 202 1.28 -19.81 -3.07
C GLY A 202 -0.11 -20.29 -2.61
N GLU A 203 -0.88 -19.45 -1.93
CA GLU A 203 -2.30 -19.71 -1.66
C GLU A 203 -3.19 -19.13 -2.77
N GLU A 204 -4.40 -19.69 -2.92
CA GLU A 204 -5.39 -19.21 -3.89
C GLU A 204 -6.25 -18.08 -3.31
N LEU A 205 -6.81 -17.26 -4.21
CA LEU A 205 -7.87 -16.32 -3.85
C LEU A 205 -9.08 -17.07 -3.27
N SER A 206 -9.78 -16.45 -2.31
CA SER A 206 -11.06 -16.99 -1.85
C SER A 206 -12.09 -16.98 -2.99
N PRO A 207 -13.19 -17.76 -2.90
CA PRO A 207 -14.25 -17.72 -3.89
C PRO A 207 -14.79 -16.30 -4.15
N GLU A 208 -14.90 -15.48 -3.09
CA GLU A 208 -15.34 -14.09 -3.17
C GLU A 208 -14.32 -13.20 -3.91
N ASP A 209 -13.03 -13.32 -3.59
CA ASP A 209 -11.99 -12.52 -4.22
C ASP A 209 -11.76 -12.96 -5.69
N ALA A 210 -11.91 -14.24 -5.99
CA ALA A 210 -11.90 -14.75 -7.36
C ALA A 210 -13.13 -14.28 -8.16
N ALA A 211 -14.31 -14.20 -7.54
CA ALA A 211 -15.50 -13.61 -8.16
C ALA A 211 -15.32 -12.11 -8.40
N LEU A 212 -14.69 -11.40 -7.46
CA LEU A 212 -14.32 -10.00 -7.63
C LEU A 212 -13.41 -9.82 -8.85
N GLN A 213 -12.35 -10.62 -8.97
CA GLN A 213 -11.46 -10.59 -10.14
C GLN A 213 -12.24 -10.77 -11.45
N ARG A 214 -13.11 -11.79 -11.53
CA ARG A 214 -13.92 -12.05 -12.73
C ARG A 214 -14.79 -10.86 -13.11
N ARG A 215 -15.50 -10.28 -12.14
CA ARG A 215 -16.34 -9.10 -12.36
C ARG A 215 -15.54 -7.92 -12.90
N LEU A 216 -14.35 -7.66 -12.35
CA LEU A 216 -13.48 -6.56 -12.82
C LEU A 216 -12.98 -6.78 -14.25
N LEU A 217 -12.68 -8.02 -14.62
CA LEU A 217 -12.27 -8.36 -15.98
C LEU A 217 -13.42 -8.26 -16.99
N GLU A 218 -14.67 -8.48 -16.55
CA GLU A 218 -15.87 -8.25 -17.35
C GLU A 218 -16.13 -6.75 -17.52
N GLU A 219 -16.12 -5.98 -16.43
CA GLU A 219 -16.26 -4.51 -16.45
C GLU A 219 -15.22 -3.83 -17.36
N ALA A 220 -13.99 -4.36 -17.42
CA ALA A 220 -12.93 -3.84 -18.28
C ALA A 220 -13.12 -4.16 -19.78
N LYS A 221 -13.96 -5.14 -20.13
CA LYS A 221 -14.27 -5.50 -21.53
C LYS A 221 -15.46 -4.70 -22.07
N ASP A 222 -16.35 -4.25 -21.20
CA ASP A 222 -17.50 -3.45 -21.62
C ASP A 222 -17.06 -2.06 -22.09
N PRO A 223 -17.56 -1.58 -23.24
CA PRO A 223 -17.30 -0.20 -23.66
C PRO A 223 -17.89 0.75 -22.61
N PRO A 224 -17.26 1.91 -22.37
CA PRO A 224 -17.79 2.87 -21.42
C PRO A 224 -19.22 3.23 -21.81
N THR A 225 -20.18 2.94 -20.92
CA THR A 225 -21.57 3.33 -21.11
C THR A 225 -21.63 4.84 -21.29
N THR A 226 -21.93 5.29 -22.50
CA THR A 226 -22.23 6.69 -22.76
C THR A 226 -23.49 7.03 -21.96
N ILE A 227 -23.30 7.65 -20.80
CA ILE A 227 -24.41 8.33 -20.11
C ILE A 227 -24.71 9.54 -20.99
N THR A 228 -25.66 9.40 -21.90
CA THR A 228 -26.30 10.52 -22.56
C THR A 228 -26.88 11.37 -21.44
N LYS A 229 -26.36 12.58 -21.25
CA LYS A 229 -26.99 13.57 -20.36
C LYS A 229 -28.44 13.70 -20.83
N ILE A 230 -29.37 13.13 -20.06
CA ILE A 230 -30.78 13.49 -20.19
C ILE A 230 -30.81 14.98 -19.89
N GLN A 231 -31.22 15.76 -20.89
CA GLN A 231 -31.47 17.19 -20.75
C GLN A 231 -32.29 17.42 -19.49
N GLU A 232 -31.79 18.33 -18.65
CA GLU A 232 -32.52 18.88 -17.50
C GLU A 232 -33.94 19.26 -17.93
N ASN A 233 -34.92 18.49 -17.48
CA ASN A 233 -36.30 18.95 -17.45
C ASN A 233 -36.76 18.86 -16.00
N LYS A 234 -36.67 20.04 -15.37
CA LYS A 234 -37.47 20.60 -14.26
C LYS A 234 -37.95 19.64 -13.17
N GLU A 235 -37.40 19.88 -11.98
CA GLU A 235 -38.07 19.90 -10.67
C GLU A 235 -39.54 19.46 -10.67
N ASP A 236 -39.83 18.20 -10.34
CA ASP A 236 -41.18 17.78 -9.93
C ASP A 236 -41.21 16.58 -8.96
N TYR A 237 -40.04 16.16 -8.43
CA TYR A 237 -39.95 14.95 -7.59
C TYR A 237 -40.41 15.14 -6.14
N LEU A 238 -40.70 16.36 -5.70
CA LEU A 238 -41.12 16.66 -4.32
C LEU A 238 -42.64 16.80 -4.12
N LEU A 239 -43.46 16.64 -5.16
CA LEU A 239 -44.92 16.83 -5.06
C LEU A 239 -45.75 15.55 -4.97
N ASN A 240 -45.15 14.37 -5.02
CA ASN A 240 -45.88 13.08 -5.02
C ASN A 240 -45.72 12.27 -3.73
N ILE A 241 -45.51 12.93 -2.58
CA ILE A 241 -45.65 12.28 -1.27
C ILE A 241 -47.05 12.61 -0.76
N ASP A 242 -48.00 11.72 -1.01
CA ASP A 242 -49.29 11.71 -0.31
C ASP A 242 -49.05 11.32 1.16
N LEU A 243 -49.50 12.19 2.08
CA LEU A 243 -49.62 11.96 3.52
C LEU A 243 -51.01 11.39 3.86
#